data_AF-A0A1W9NUA1-F1
#
_entry.id   AF-A0A1W9NUA1-F1
#
_cell.length_a   1.000
_cell.length_b   1.000
_cell.length_c   1.000
_cell.angle_alpha   90.00
_cell.angle_beta   90.00
_cell.angle_gamma   90.00
#
_symmetry.space_group_name_H-M   'P 1'
#
loop_
_entity.id
_entity.type
_entity.pdbx_description
1 polymer ?
#
loop_
_entity_poly.entity_id
_entity_poly.type
_entity_poly.pdbx_seq_one_letter_code
_entity_poly.pdbx_strand_id
1 'polypeptide(L)'
;KMWEEGMLNWMRGFEEPLEKGKSWAADVYPEIKEHPPALLHSGGLDFELLTPAQLLDFKYPELWNVEKHHFIPIGKMAEGNVYAFYQNVKIEGENPVVLIWDDMDETEFYARNFEDFIFRKMLEATYDIDKEELLGFEFMGKVFSHEI
;
A
#
# COMPACT_ATOMS: atom_id res chain seq x y z
N LYS A 1 -13.40 -8.49 13.33
CA LYS A 1 -14.18 -8.49 12.07
C LYS A 1 -13.29 -8.33 10.84
N MET A 2 -12.73 -7.15 10.49
CA MET A 2 -11.91 -7.01 9.26
C MET A 2 -10.73 -7.99 9.14
N TRP A 3 -10.00 -8.24 10.24
CA TRP A 3 -8.93 -9.25 10.25
C TRP A 3 -9.45 -10.67 10.06
N GLU A 4 -10.50 -11.05 10.80
CA GLU A 4 -11.13 -12.38 10.75
C GLU A 4 -11.76 -12.67 9.39
N GLU A 5 -12.25 -11.63 8.70
CA GLU A 5 -12.81 -11.69 7.36
C GLU A 5 -11.73 -11.62 6.26
N GLY A 6 -10.45 -11.54 6.64
CA GLY A 6 -9.32 -11.51 5.72
C GLY A 6 -9.21 -10.21 4.91
N MET A 7 -9.91 -9.15 5.29
CA MET A 7 -9.92 -7.87 4.55
C MET A 7 -8.59 -7.11 4.68
N LEU A 8 -7.79 -7.40 5.70
CA LEU A 8 -6.46 -6.81 5.88
C LEU A 8 -5.33 -7.69 5.35
N ASN A 9 -5.64 -8.90 4.87
CA ASN A 9 -4.66 -9.79 4.26
C ASN A 9 -4.57 -9.48 2.76
N TRP A 10 -3.68 -8.54 2.39
CA TRP A 10 -3.60 -8.02 1.02
C TRP A 10 -3.22 -9.09 -0.01
N MET A 11 -2.37 -10.06 0.39
CA MET A 11 -1.95 -11.16 -0.47
C MET A 11 -2.74 -12.44 -0.26
N ARG A 12 -3.63 -12.53 0.73
CA ARG A 12 -4.41 -13.76 1.05
C ARG A 12 -3.59 -15.06 1.05
N GLY A 13 -2.32 -14.99 1.47
CA GLY A 13 -1.40 -16.14 1.49
C GLY A 13 -0.39 -16.19 0.33
N PHE A 14 -0.45 -15.28 -0.65
CA PHE A 14 0.58 -15.07 -1.68
C PHE A 14 1.75 -14.21 -1.15
N GLU A 15 2.28 -14.54 0.01
CA GLU A 15 3.35 -13.75 0.66
C GLU A 15 4.75 -14.13 0.16
N GLU A 16 4.85 -15.23 -0.58
CA GLU A 16 6.08 -15.76 -1.18
C GLU A 16 6.16 -15.42 -2.68
N PRO A 17 7.38 -15.33 -3.25
CA PRO A 17 7.55 -15.17 -4.69
C PRO A 17 6.79 -16.24 -5.47
N LEU A 18 6.10 -15.81 -6.53
CA LEU A 18 5.38 -16.73 -7.41
C LEU A 18 6.35 -17.71 -8.08
N GLU A 19 5.94 -18.97 -8.17
CA GLU A 19 6.68 -20.01 -8.86
C GLU A 19 6.94 -19.63 -10.32
N LYS A 20 8.06 -20.09 -10.88
CA LYS A 20 8.42 -19.83 -12.28
C LYS A 20 7.28 -20.25 -13.22
N GLY A 21 6.77 -19.30 -13.99
CA GLY A 21 5.67 -19.52 -14.94
C GLY A 21 4.28 -19.12 -14.42
N LYS A 22 4.17 -18.74 -13.14
CA LYS A 22 2.99 -18.08 -12.59
C LYS A 22 3.16 -16.57 -12.62
N SER A 23 2.04 -15.85 -12.67
CA SER A 23 1.98 -14.40 -12.65
C SER A 23 0.86 -13.92 -11.73
N TRP A 24 1.03 -12.74 -11.15
CA TRP A 24 0.03 -12.19 -10.24
C TRP A 24 -1.32 -12.01 -10.95
N ALA A 25 -1.32 -11.48 -12.17
CA ALA A 25 -2.53 -11.22 -12.94
C ALA A 25 -3.33 -12.49 -13.32
N ALA A 26 -2.66 -13.59 -13.62
CA ALA A 26 -3.33 -14.83 -14.05
C ALA A 26 -3.65 -15.79 -12.90
N ASP A 27 -2.81 -15.82 -11.87
CA ASP A 27 -2.86 -16.86 -10.83
C ASP A 27 -3.31 -16.34 -9.46
N VAL A 28 -3.12 -15.06 -9.16
CA VAL A 28 -3.40 -14.46 -7.83
C VAL A 28 -4.64 -13.58 -7.89
N TYR A 29 -4.67 -12.64 -8.84
CA TYR A 29 -5.72 -11.66 -8.96
C TYR A 29 -7.14 -12.26 -9.09
N PRO A 30 -7.37 -13.29 -9.92
CA PRO A 30 -8.71 -13.87 -10.04
C PRO A 30 -9.23 -14.44 -8.71
N GLU A 31 -8.35 -15.01 -7.88
CA GLU A 31 -8.73 -15.59 -6.58
C GLU A 31 -9.06 -14.51 -5.55
N ILE A 32 -8.22 -13.47 -5.44
CA ILE A 32 -8.42 -12.42 -4.43
C ILE A 32 -9.54 -11.45 -4.83
N LYS A 33 -9.88 -11.32 -6.13
CA LYS A 33 -10.97 -10.47 -6.62
C LYS A 33 -12.36 -10.95 -6.18
N GLU A 34 -12.57 -12.25 -5.99
CA GLU A 34 -13.87 -12.79 -5.52
C GLU A 34 -14.23 -12.28 -4.11
N HIS A 35 -13.21 -11.99 -3.29
CA HIS A 35 -13.35 -11.44 -1.95
C HIS A 35 -12.21 -10.43 -1.68
N PRO A 36 -12.31 -9.22 -2.22
CA PRO A 36 -11.18 -8.29 -2.28
C PRO A 36 -10.79 -7.80 -0.88
N PRO A 37 -9.50 -7.85 -0.50
CA PRO A 37 -9.03 -7.14 0.68
C PRO A 37 -9.25 -5.63 0.50
N ALA A 38 -9.39 -4.92 1.62
CA ALA A 38 -9.75 -3.50 1.65
C ALA A 38 -8.78 -2.61 0.83
N LEU A 39 -7.53 -3.05 0.70
CA LEU A 39 -6.47 -2.32 0.00
C LEU A 39 -6.13 -2.91 -1.38
N LEU A 40 -6.92 -3.87 -1.91
CA LEU A 40 -6.64 -4.52 -3.19
C LEU A 40 -6.47 -3.53 -4.35
N HIS A 41 -7.34 -2.53 -4.38
CA HIS A 41 -7.36 -1.49 -5.41
C HIS A 41 -6.87 -0.14 -4.87
N SER A 42 -6.38 -0.09 -3.63
CA SER A 42 -5.84 1.14 -3.06
C SER A 42 -4.36 1.33 -3.40
N GLY A 43 -3.74 0.32 -4.02
CA GLY A 43 -2.39 0.40 -4.54
C GLY A 43 -2.43 0.94 -5.97
N GLY A 44 -2.12 2.22 -6.13
CA GLY A 44 -1.19 2.58 -7.19
C GLY A 44 0.12 1.80 -6.98
N LEU A 45 1.03 1.81 -7.95
CA LEU A 45 2.25 0.97 -7.97
C LEU A 45 3.17 1.10 -6.73
N ASP A 46 2.88 2.03 -5.82
CA ASP A 46 3.81 2.54 -4.81
C ASP A 46 3.37 2.25 -3.36
N PHE A 47 2.52 1.26 -3.07
CA PHE A 47 2.22 0.87 -1.69
C PHE A 47 2.07 -0.65 -1.50
N GLU A 48 2.76 -1.18 -0.48
CA GLU A 48 2.67 -2.58 -0.06
C GLU A 48 2.52 -2.67 1.46
N LEU A 49 1.60 -3.53 1.93
CA LEU A 49 1.59 -3.91 3.36
C LEU A 49 2.78 -4.83 3.66
N LEU A 50 3.36 -4.66 4.85
CA LEU A 50 4.42 -5.54 5.32
C LEU A 50 3.84 -6.91 5.70
N THR A 51 4.49 -7.97 5.24
CA THR A 51 4.19 -9.33 5.69
C THR A 51 4.64 -9.54 7.14
N PRO A 52 4.11 -10.55 7.87
CA PRO A 52 4.57 -10.87 9.21
C PRO A 52 6.09 -11.08 9.31
N ALA A 53 6.70 -11.73 8.31
CA ALA A 53 8.15 -11.92 8.26
C ALA A 53 8.88 -10.57 8.10
N GLN A 54 8.40 -9.70 7.21
CA GLN A 54 8.97 -8.36 7.03
C GLN A 54 8.84 -7.49 8.28
N LEU A 55 7.75 -7.62 9.04
CA LEU A 55 7.57 -6.92 10.32
C LEU A 55 8.59 -7.37 11.38
N LEU A 56 8.89 -8.68 11.45
CA LEU A 56 9.85 -9.23 12.40
C LEU A 56 11.29 -8.81 12.07
N ASP A 57 11.62 -8.74 10.79
CA ASP A 57 12.96 -8.37 10.31
C ASP A 57 13.12 -6.88 9.99
N PHE A 58 12.09 -6.07 10.27
CA PHE A 58 12.02 -4.68 9.88
C PHE A 58 13.22 -3.87 10.40
N LYS A 59 13.83 -3.09 9.51
CA LYS A 59 14.90 -2.13 9.84
C LYS A 59 14.35 -0.73 9.62
N TYR A 60 14.36 0.06 10.68
CA TYR A 60 14.01 1.47 10.59
C TYR A 60 15.03 2.23 9.73
N PRO A 61 14.60 3.28 9.01
CA PRO A 61 15.52 4.16 8.29
C PRO A 61 16.64 4.68 9.22
N GLU A 62 17.86 4.73 8.71
CA GLU A 62 19.06 5.01 9.52
C GLU A 62 19.03 6.39 10.21
N LEU A 63 18.41 7.37 9.55
CA LEU A 63 18.35 8.75 10.04
C LEU A 63 17.42 8.92 11.25
N TRP A 64 16.61 7.91 11.57
CA TRP A 64 15.53 8.05 12.55
C TRP A 64 15.94 7.70 13.98
N ASN A 65 15.56 8.59 14.90
CA ASN A 65 15.79 8.37 16.33
C ASN A 65 14.73 7.43 16.94
N VAL A 66 14.91 6.13 16.73
CA VAL A 66 14.04 5.06 17.26
C VAL A 66 14.11 4.89 18.78
N GLU A 67 15.12 5.47 19.45
CA GLU A 67 15.18 5.46 20.92
C GLU A 67 14.18 6.42 21.55
N LYS A 68 13.88 7.52 20.85
CA LYS A 68 12.94 8.55 21.30
C LYS A 68 11.54 8.33 20.75
N HIS A 69 11.44 7.78 19.55
CA HIS A 69 10.19 7.65 18.81
C HIS A 69 9.85 6.18 18.59
N HIS A 70 8.65 5.78 19.02
CA HIS A 70 8.17 4.41 18.96
C HIS A 70 7.17 4.27 17.83
N PHE A 71 7.59 3.56 16.79
CA PHE A 71 6.80 3.30 15.60
C PHE A 71 6.44 1.81 15.53
N ILE A 72 5.28 1.50 14.96
CA ILE A 72 4.93 0.14 14.52
C ILE A 72 4.70 0.20 13.02
N PRO A 73 5.62 -0.32 12.19
CA PRO A 73 5.49 -0.26 10.75
C PRO A 73 4.28 -1.09 10.28
N ILE A 74 3.62 -0.64 9.22
CA ILE A 74 2.44 -1.32 8.64
C ILE A 74 2.59 -1.59 7.14
N GLY A 75 3.31 -0.73 6.43
CA GLY A 75 3.46 -0.80 4.99
C GLY A 75 4.59 0.11 4.52
N LYS A 76 4.97 -0.02 3.26
CA LYS A 76 6.04 0.75 2.63
C LYS A 76 5.64 1.20 1.24
N MET A 77 6.30 2.24 0.75
CA MET A 77 6.25 2.65 -0.65
C MET A 77 7.37 2.01 -1.46
N ALA A 78 7.26 2.05 -2.79
CA ALA A 78 8.27 1.53 -3.70
C ALA A 78 9.62 2.23 -3.50
N GLU A 79 9.62 3.53 -3.17
CA GLU A 79 10.84 4.30 -2.90
C GLU A 79 11.46 4.05 -1.52
N GLY A 80 10.83 3.25 -0.65
CA GLY A 80 11.38 2.91 0.66
C GLY A 80 10.78 3.69 1.84
N ASN A 81 9.95 4.70 1.58
CA ASN A 81 9.18 5.39 2.63
C ASN A 81 8.25 4.43 3.37
N VAL A 82 8.06 4.63 4.67
CA VAL A 82 7.35 3.66 5.53
C VAL A 82 6.12 4.31 6.16
N TYR A 83 4.99 3.61 6.13
CA TYR A 83 3.84 3.93 6.96
C TYR A 83 3.94 3.21 8.31
N ALA A 84 3.68 3.92 9.40
CA ALA A 84 3.72 3.33 10.74
C ALA A 84 2.71 3.95 11.70
N PHE A 85 2.24 3.19 12.70
CA PHE A 85 1.58 3.76 13.86
C PHE A 85 2.60 4.47 14.75
N TYR A 86 2.32 5.70 15.16
CA TYR A 86 3.17 6.44 16.08
C TYR A 86 2.63 6.38 17.51
N GLN A 87 3.36 5.73 18.42
CA GLN A 87 2.86 5.44 19.77
C GLN A 87 3.05 6.59 20.77
N ASN A 88 3.93 7.55 20.49
CA ASN A 88 4.21 8.64 21.43
C ASN A 88 3.09 9.69 21.49
N VAL A 89 2.18 9.70 20.50
CA VAL A 89 1.08 10.67 20.40
C VAL A 89 -0.24 9.93 20.29
N LYS A 90 -1.28 10.50 20.88
CA LYS A 90 -2.66 10.04 20.74
C LYS A 90 -3.51 11.14 20.10
N ILE A 91 -4.29 10.77 19.10
CA ILE A 91 -5.33 11.63 18.51
C ILE A 91 -6.65 10.94 18.84
N GLU A 92 -7.51 11.61 19.61
CA GLU A 92 -8.81 11.06 20.03
C GLU A 92 -8.72 9.68 20.72
N GLY A 93 -7.57 9.40 21.36
CA GLY A 93 -7.30 8.13 22.06
C GLY A 93 -6.60 7.06 21.20
N GLU A 94 -6.46 7.28 19.90
CA GLU A 94 -5.88 6.34 18.94
C GLU A 94 -4.45 6.72 18.54
N ASN A 95 -3.66 5.73 18.09
CA ASN A 95 -2.35 6.02 17.52
C ASN A 95 -2.53 6.48 16.08
N PRO A 96 -2.03 7.67 15.71
CA PRO A 96 -2.07 8.10 14.32
C PRO A 96 -1.13 7.27 13.45
N VAL A 97 -1.43 7.23 12.16
CA VAL A 97 -0.52 6.71 11.14
C VAL A 97 0.33 7.87 10.63
N VAL A 98 1.63 7.66 10.56
CA VAL A 98 2.62 8.59 10.03
C VAL A 98 3.27 8.03 8.77
N LEU A 99 3.77 8.92 7.92
CA LEU A 99 4.71 8.60 6.85
C LEU A 99 6.13 8.94 7.31
N ILE A 100 7.01 7.97 7.13
CA ILE A 100 8.42 7.98 7.51
C ILE A 100 9.24 8.10 6.22
N TRP A 101 9.92 9.22 6.02
CA TRP A 101 10.82 9.42 4.88
C TRP A 101 12.14 8.68 5.09
N ASP A 102 12.61 7.95 4.08
CA ASP A 102 13.80 7.09 4.21
C ASP A 102 15.13 7.88 4.08
N ASP A 103 15.10 8.98 3.34
CA ASP A 103 16.25 9.84 3.03
C ASP A 103 16.28 11.14 3.86
N MET A 104 15.31 11.33 4.77
CA MET A 104 15.20 12.51 5.64
C MET A 104 14.92 12.11 7.10
N ASP A 105 15.40 12.92 8.05
CA ASP A 105 15.02 12.83 9.48
C ASP A 105 13.67 13.55 9.71
N GLU A 106 12.65 13.18 8.92
CA GLU A 106 11.35 13.86 8.89
C GLU A 106 10.18 12.88 8.93
N THR A 107 9.26 13.08 9.87
CA THR A 107 8.01 12.32 10.03
C THR A 107 6.80 13.20 9.75
N GLU A 108 5.84 12.70 8.98
CA GLU A 108 4.59 13.41 8.71
C GLU A 108 3.37 12.69 9.26
N PHE A 109 2.44 13.42 9.90
CA PHE A 109 1.13 12.87 10.25
C PHE A 109 0.33 12.61 8.97
N TYR A 110 -0.04 11.35 8.77
CA TYR A 110 -0.68 10.93 7.52
C TYR A 110 -2.18 10.63 7.72
N ALA A 111 -2.56 10.01 8.83
CA ALA A 111 -3.96 9.77 9.21
C ALA A 111 -4.13 9.76 10.74
N ARG A 112 -5.34 10.09 11.22
CA ARG A 112 -5.63 10.18 12.67
C ARG A 112 -5.71 8.81 13.35
N ASN A 113 -6.13 7.80 12.60
CA ASN A 113 -6.23 6.39 13.00
C ASN A 113 -6.11 5.48 11.77
N PHE A 114 -6.34 4.19 11.95
CA PHE A 114 -6.18 3.20 10.87
C PHE A 114 -7.33 3.24 9.87
N GLU A 115 -8.55 3.51 10.32
CA GLU A 115 -9.73 3.64 9.48
C GLU A 115 -9.58 4.81 8.50
N ASP A 116 -9.13 5.96 8.99
CA ASP A 116 -8.81 7.13 8.18
C ASP A 116 -7.68 6.83 7.18
N PHE A 117 -6.69 6.03 7.59
CA PHE A 117 -5.60 5.59 6.71
C PHE A 117 -6.14 4.76 5.54
N ILE A 118 -6.97 3.74 5.83
CA ILE A 118 -7.60 2.90 4.80
C ILE A 118 -8.45 3.76 3.86
N PHE A 119 -9.28 4.64 4.43
CA PHE A 119 -10.14 5.52 3.64
C PHE A 119 -9.33 6.47 2.75
N ARG A 120 -8.27 7.08 3.28
CA ARG A 120 -7.37 7.93 2.50
C ARG A 120 -6.71 7.15 1.37
N LYS A 121 -6.22 5.93 1.62
CA LYS A 121 -5.63 5.08 0.57
C LYS A 121 -6.63 4.71 -0.53
N MET A 122 -7.88 4.43 -0.16
CA MET A 122 -8.95 4.23 -1.15
C MET A 122 -9.19 5.49 -1.99
N LEU A 123 -9.19 6.68 -1.38
CA LEU A 123 -9.36 7.95 -2.11
C LEU A 123 -8.18 8.24 -3.04
N GLU A 124 -6.95 8.07 -2.56
CA GLU A 124 -5.73 8.27 -3.34
C GLU A 124 -5.75 7.40 -4.60
N ALA A 125 -6.11 6.13 -4.48
CA ALA A 125 -6.24 5.26 -5.64
C ALA A 125 -7.33 5.71 -6.61
N THR A 126 -8.46 6.28 -6.15
CA THR A 126 -9.45 6.83 -7.10
C THR A 126 -8.99 8.08 -7.83
N TYR A 127 -8.06 8.82 -7.24
CA TYR A 127 -7.49 10.04 -7.83
C TYR A 127 -6.35 9.73 -8.80
N ASP A 128 -5.60 8.67 -8.50
CA ASP A 128 -4.46 8.18 -9.28
C ASP A 128 -4.86 7.25 -10.44
N ILE A 129 -6.17 6.95 -10.58
CA ILE A 129 -6.69 6.38 -11.81
C ILE A 129 -6.53 7.42 -12.92
N ASP A 130 -5.41 7.37 -13.61
CA ASP A 130 -5.25 8.00 -14.90
C ASP A 130 -6.37 7.48 -15.82
N LYS A 131 -7.02 8.38 -16.55
CA LYS A 131 -8.09 8.00 -17.51
C LYS A 131 -7.63 6.90 -18.48
N GLU A 132 -6.33 6.76 -18.70
CA GLU A 132 -5.72 5.72 -19.52
C GLU A 132 -5.82 4.32 -18.91
N GLU A 133 -5.80 4.18 -17.57
CA GLU A 133 -6.01 2.90 -16.87
C GLU A 133 -7.48 2.44 -16.93
N LEU A 134 -8.44 3.38 -16.94
CA LEU A 134 -9.86 3.09 -17.16
C LEU A 134 -10.17 2.72 -18.62
N LEU A 135 -9.34 3.17 -19.56
CA LEU A 135 -9.40 2.83 -20.98
C LEU A 135 -8.53 1.60 -21.25
N GLY A 136 -8.77 0.52 -20.52
CA GLY A 136 -8.04 -0.74 -20.72
C GLY A 136 -7.95 -1.10 -22.21
N PHE A 137 -6.73 -1.14 -22.74
CA PHE A 137 -6.24 -1.91 -23.90
C PHE A 137 -7.12 -2.12 -25.16
N GLU A 138 -8.19 -1.35 -25.42
CA GLU A 138 -9.08 -1.57 -26.58
C GLU A 138 -9.12 -0.44 -27.62
N PHE A 139 -8.40 0.68 -27.45
CA PHE A 139 -8.39 1.76 -28.45
C PHE A 139 -7.02 2.34 -28.80
N MET A 140 -5.96 1.52 -28.86
CA MET A 140 -4.70 1.97 -29.47
C MET A 140 -4.63 1.63 -30.96
N GLY A 141 -5.57 2.19 -31.73
CA GLY A 141 -5.46 2.30 -33.19
C GLY A 141 -4.72 3.59 -33.56
N LYS A 142 -3.50 3.49 -34.11
CA LYS A 142 -2.83 4.63 -34.73
C LYS A 142 -3.57 5.03 -36.01
N VAL A 143 -4.09 6.26 -36.07
CA VAL A 143 -4.44 6.93 -37.33
C VAL A 143 -3.25 7.82 -37.70
N PHE A 144 -2.58 7.50 -38.81
CA PHE A 144 -1.49 8.33 -39.35
C PHE A 144 -2.08 9.42 -40.25
N SER A 145 -1.70 10.69 -40.06
CA SER A 145 -2.28 11.84 -40.76
C SER A 145 -1.84 12.02 -42.23
N HIS A 146 -1.42 10.96 -42.91
CA HIS A 146 -1.04 11.04 -44.33
C HIS A 146 -2.12 10.53 -45.29
N GLU A 147 -3.34 10.31 -44.81
CA GLU A 147 -4.51 10.04 -45.65
C GLU A 147 -5.65 11.03 -45.36
N ILE A 148 -5.39 12.32 -45.64
CA ILE A 148 -6.41 13.30 -46.05
C ILE A 148 -5.94 13.91 -47.37
#